data_AF-A0A8I1QGJ9-F1
#
_entry.id   AF-A0A8I1QGJ9-F1
#
_cell.length_a   1.000
_cell.length_b   1.000
_cell.length_c   1.000
_cell.angle_alpha   90.00
_cell.angle_beta   90.00
_cell.angle_gamma   90.00
#
_symmetry.space_group_name_H-M   'P 1'
#
loop_
_entity.id
_entity.type
_entity.pdbx_description
1 polymer ?
#
loop_
_entity_poly.entity_id
_entity_poly.type
_entity_poly.pdbx_seq_one_letter_code
_entity_poly.pdbx_strand_id
1 'polypeptide(L)' 'MATMVRLSREQIDQMFVEMDEMEKSLKAIHAELIEANVPKATLNRFARMHDRYTSGVAFLMKQRDLGKTESN' A
#
# COMPACT_ATOMS: atom_id res chain seq x y z
N MET A 1 -20.68 9.92 -18.27
CA MET A 1 -20.45 8.46 -18.23
C MET A 1 -19.02 8.24 -17.80
N ALA A 2 -18.79 7.59 -16.67
CA ALA A 2 -17.44 7.17 -16.28
C ALA A 2 -17.10 5.91 -17.08
N THR A 3 -16.19 6.01 -18.04
CA THR A 3 -15.66 4.84 -18.74
C THR A 3 -14.85 4.04 -17.73
N MET A 4 -15.35 2.87 -17.33
CA MET A 4 -14.64 1.97 -16.44
C MET A 4 -13.49 1.33 -17.22
N VAL A 5 -12.30 1.93 -17.15
CA VAL A 5 -11.10 1.40 -17.79
C VAL A 5 -10.57 0.28 -16.90
N ARG A 6 -10.63 -0.96 -17.38
CA ARG A 6 -10.10 -2.12 -16.68
C ARG A 6 -8.58 -2.13 -16.84
N LEU A 7 -7.84 -2.20 -15.73
CA LEU A 7 -6.39 -2.36 -15.77
C LEU A 7 -6.02 -3.70 -16.39
N SER A 8 -4.96 -3.72 -17.20
CA SER A 8 -4.37 -4.97 -17.67
C SER A 8 -3.73 -5.72 -16.49
N ARG A 9 -3.52 -7.03 -16.66
CA ARG A 9 -2.85 -7.85 -15.63
C ARG A 9 -1.46 -7.32 -15.30
N GLU A 10 -0.71 -6.88 -16.31
CA GLU A 10 0.61 -6.27 -16.15
C GLU A 10 0.54 -4.96 -15.37
N GLN A 11 -0.47 -4.12 -15.61
CA GLN A 11 -0.68 -2.88 -14.86
C GLN A 11 -1.02 -3.16 -13.39
N ILE A 12 -1.80 -4.21 -13.12
CA ILE A 12 -2.12 -4.65 -11.76
C ILE A 12 -0.87 -5.18 -11.06
N ASP A 13 -0.07 -6.01 -11.73
CA ASP A 13 1.15 -6.57 -11.15
C ASP A 13 2.20 -5.47 -10.90
N GLN A 14 2.36 -4.51 -11.82
CA GLN A 14 3.21 -3.33 -11.64
C GLN A 14 2.75 -2.46 -10.46
N MET A 15 1.44 -2.23 -10.32
CA MET A 15 0.89 -1.51 -9.17
C MET A 15 1.26 -2.18 -7.84
N PHE A 16 1.29 -3.51 -7.76
CA PHE A 16 1.72 -4.20 -6.54
C PHE A 16 3.22 -4.07 -6.26
N VAL A 17 4.06 -4.01 -7.30
CA VAL A 17 5.49 -3.71 -7.13
C VAL A 17 5.67 -2.31 -6.54
N GLU A 18 4.98 -1.32 -7.10
CA GLU A 18 5.03 0.07 -6.60
C GLU A 18 4.52 0.19 -5.16
N MET A 19 3.49 -0.59 -4.79
CA MET A 19 2.99 -0.64 -3.42
C MET A 19 4.00 -1.22 -2.43
N ASP A 20 4.76 -2.24 -2.82
CA ASP A 20 5.83 -2.81 -2.00
C ASP A 20 7.00 -1.81 -1.82
N GLU A 21 7.36 -1.09 -2.88
CA GLU A 21 8.35 -0.01 -2.82
C GLU A 21 7.90 1.14 -1.91
N MET A 22 6.62 1.51 -1.97
CA MET A 22 6.04 2.51 -1.05
C MET A 22 6.10 2.03 0.40
N GLU A 23 5.76 0.77 0.67
CA GLU A 23 5.81 0.18 2.01
C GLU A 23 7.23 0.23 2.61
N LYS A 24 8.25 -0.08 1.79
CA LYS A 24 9.67 0.08 2.18
C LYS A 24 10.01 1.53 2.48
N SER A 25 9.55 2.46 1.64
CA SER A 25 9.81 3.89 1.82
C SER A 25 9.15 4.44 3.08
N LEU A 26 7.92 4.03 3.39
CA LEU A 26 7.22 4.43 4.62
C LEU A 26 7.95 3.93 5.87
N LYS A 27 8.51 2.72 5.85
CA LYS A 27 9.32 2.19 6.95
C LYS A 27 10.62 2.98 7.13
N ALA A 28 11.28 3.35 6.03
CA ALA A 28 12.47 4.20 6.07
C ALA A 28 12.15 5.57 6.68
N ILE A 29 11.08 6.23 6.23
CA ILE A 29 10.61 7.50 6.79
C ILE A 29 10.30 7.36 8.28
N HIS A 30 9.66 6.26 8.71
CA HIS A 30 9.40 6.04 10.13
C HIS A 30 10.69 5.98 10.96
N ALA A 31 11.74 5.33 10.44
CA ALA A 31 13.04 5.28 11.10
C ALA A 31 13.67 6.69 11.16
N GLU A 32 13.65 7.44 10.06
CA GLU A 32 14.15 8.83 10.03
C GLU A 32 13.41 9.74 11.02
N LEU A 33 12.09 9.58 11.18
CA LEU A 33 11.30 10.34 12.15
C LEU A 33 11.68 10.02 13.60
N ILE A 34 12.05 8.75 13.88
CA ILE A 34 12.56 8.34 15.19
C ILE A 34 13.92 8.99 15.45
N GLU A 35 14.83 8.93 14.47
CA GLU A 35 16.16 9.53 14.56
C GLU A 35 16.11 11.06 14.73
N ALA A 36 15.14 11.72 14.10
CA ALA A 36 14.90 13.16 14.22
C ALA A 36 14.23 13.57 15.55
N ASN A 37 14.02 12.67 16.50
CA ASN A 37 13.37 12.93 17.80
C ASN A 37 11.98 13.61 17.66
N VAL A 38 11.23 13.22 16.63
CA VAL A 38 9.88 13.76 16.41
C VAL A 38 8.95 13.41 17.58
N PRO A 39 8.05 14.31 18.01
CA PRO A 39 7.16 14.04 19.12
C PRO A 39 6.38 12.73 18.96
N LYS A 40 6.27 11.96 20.05
CA LYS A 40 5.58 10.65 20.08
C LYS A 40 4.16 10.70 19.50
N ALA A 41 3.45 11.81 19.70
CA ALA A 41 2.12 12.00 19.12
C ALA A 41 2.12 12.00 17.58
N THR A 42 3.17 12.54 16.95
CA THR A 42 3.35 12.54 15.50
C THR A 42 3.76 11.16 15.00
N LEU A 43 4.67 10.46 15.69
CA LEU A 43 5.00 9.06 15.38
C LEU A 43 3.74 8.17 15.42
N ASN A 44 2.90 8.32 16.44
CA ASN A 44 1.64 7.57 16.55
C ASN A 44 0.62 7.93 15.45
N ARG A 45 0.64 9.16 14.93
CA ARG A 45 -0.19 9.54 13.77
C ARG A 45 0.34 8.90 12.50
N PHE A 46 1.67 8.91 12.31
CA PHE A 46 2.32 8.26 11.19
C PHE A 46 2.05 6.76 11.18
N ALA A 47 2.26 6.07 12.30
CA ALA A 47 2.01 4.63 12.42
C ALA A 47 0.57 4.26 12.03
N ARG A 48 -0.43 5.00 12.53
CA ARG A 48 -1.84 4.77 12.17
C ARG A 48 -2.13 5.01 10.68
N MET A 49 -1.45 5.95 10.05
CA MET A 49 -1.58 6.19 8.62
C MET A 49 -0.95 5.05 7.82
N HIS A 50 0.24 4.61 8.22
CA HIS A 50 0.95 3.49 7.62
C HIS A 50 0.14 2.19 7.75
N ASP A 51 -0.39 1.87 8.92
CA ASP A 51 -1.25 0.68 9.14
C ASP A 51 -2.46 0.66 8.20
N ARG A 52 -3.09 1.81 7.99
CA ARG A 52 -4.24 1.95 7.07
C ARG A 52 -3.82 1.72 5.61
N TYR A 53 -2.67 2.25 5.21
CA TYR A 53 -2.10 2.01 3.89
C TYR A 53 -1.85 0.51 3.68
N THR A 54 -1.12 -0.13 4.60
CA THR A 54 -0.80 -1.56 4.52
C THR A 54 -2.06 -2.43 4.49
N SER A 55 -3.08 -2.07 5.27
CA SER A 55 -4.39 -2.75 5.25
C SER A 55 -5.10 -2.62 3.90
N GLY A 56 -5.02 -1.45 3.25
CA GLY A 56 -5.57 -1.21 1.92
C GLY A 56 -4.86 -2.04 0.85
N VAL A 57 -3.53 -2.10 0.89
CA VAL A 57 -2.72 -2.94 -0.01
C VAL A 57 -3.10 -4.42 0.15
N ALA A 58 -3.18 -4.91 1.39
CA ALA A 58 -3.56 -6.29 1.66
C ALA A 58 -4.96 -6.64 1.14
N PHE A 59 -5.92 -5.72 1.26
CA PHE A 59 -7.24 -5.89 0.67
C PHE A 59 -7.16 -6.03 -0.86
N LEU A 60 -6.42 -5.16 -1.53
CA LEU A 60 -6.26 -5.20 -2.99
C LEU A 60 -5.57 -6.49 -3.46
N MET A 61 -4.55 -6.97 -2.73
CA MET A 61 -3.90 -8.25 -3.03
C MET A 61 -4.89 -9.41 -2.96
N LYS A 62 -5.75 -9.43 -1.93
CA LYS A 62 -6.79 -10.45 -1.79
C LYS A 62 -7.80 -10.39 -2.94
N GLN A 63 -8.20 -9.19 -3.38
CA GLN A 63 -9.10 -9.03 -4.54
C GLN A 63 -8.46 -9.55 -5.83
N ARG A 64 -7.16 -9.30 -6.04
CA ARG A 64 -6.41 -9.85 -7.19
C ARG A 64 -6.46 -11.37 -7.18
N ASP A 65 -6.20 -11.99 -6.04
CA ASP A 65 -6.14 -13.46 -5.93
C ASP A 65 -7.52 -14.10 -6.12
N LEU A 66 -8.59 -13.47 -5.63
CA LEU A 66 -9.97 -13.87 -5.92
C LEU A 66 -10.29 -13.77 -7.43
N GLY A 67 -9.93 -12.67 -8.08
CA GLY A 67 -10.14 -12.50 -9.53
C GLY A 67 -9.35 -13.50 -10.39
N LYS A 68 -8.20 -13.99 -9.91
CA LYS A 68 -7.46 -15.10 -10.55
C LYS A 68 -8.19 -16.44 -10.41
N THR A 69 -8.96 -16.65 -9.34
CA THR A 69 -9.66 -17.90 -9.05
C THR A 69 -10.94 -18.03 -9.88
N GLU A 70 -11.64 -16.93 -10.17
CA GLU A 70 -12.87 -16.91 -11.00
C GLU A 70 -12.60 -16.97 -12.52
N SER A 71 -11.35 -16.80 -12.95
CA SER A 71 -10.95 -16.83 -14.37
C SER A 71 -10.44 -18.20 -14.86
N ASN A 72 -10.48 -19.22 -14.00
CA ASN A 72 -10.19 -20.63 -14.29
C ASN A 72 -11.50 -21.44 -14.32
#